data_AF-A0AAW3FGF4-F1
#
_entry.id   AF-A0AAW3FGF4-F1
#
_cell.length_a   1.000
_cell.length_b   1.000
_cell.length_c   1.000
_cell.angle_alpha   90.00
_cell.angle_beta   90.00
_cell.angle_gamma   90.00
#
_symmetry.space_group_name_H-M   'P 1'
#
loop_
_entity.id
_entity.type
_entity.pdbx_description
1 polymer ?
#
loop_
_entity_poly.entity_id
_entity_poly.type
_entity_poly.pdbx_seq_one_letter_code
_entity_poly.pdbx_strand_id
1 'polypeptide(L)'
;MEVKDIFELRKQGRTEEAYTAILPMYAAHKGHYTTIAMFWVGVDMMQLRYQQRRLEEAYKIFQSLMRLYPTMEDKDLKGQSAMMRAAILVFDHHPSFSMISFITQWGITRLADEDWTTGQSNGHPVPSTGMRIVGKVFKEVEATPTVDVALKAAPILAEALKHSPYNMNNQRYKAIVYRIMGKKDKAIEIYLRLISKHRQSYLFHELSNLLDDEQQKIALLCKAISSQREEKFRQRMRYTLAGLLFSRDKARAKYELDKCITARKQAGYAITWEMQNLAASLAEVIPVTEVDEKSFYRQQEAVIREMTKLS
;
A
#
# COMPACT_ATOMS: atom_id res chain seq x y z
N MET A 1 -14.26 -27.74 -33.70
CA MET A 1 -14.08 -26.39 -33.15
C MET A 1 -12.59 -26.10 -33.21
N GLU A 2 -12.23 -25.05 -33.92
CA GLU A 2 -10.85 -24.63 -34.16
C GLU A 2 -10.44 -23.53 -33.16
N VAL A 3 -9.13 -23.25 -33.06
CA VAL A 3 -8.62 -22.19 -32.17
C VAL A 3 -9.23 -20.82 -32.51
N LYS A 4 -9.57 -20.59 -33.78
CA LYS A 4 -10.25 -19.37 -34.22
C LYS A 4 -11.62 -19.19 -33.55
N ASP A 5 -12.40 -20.26 -33.46
CA ASP A 5 -13.74 -20.25 -32.85
C ASP A 5 -13.65 -19.89 -31.35
N ILE A 6 -12.59 -20.34 -30.67
CA ILE A 6 -12.32 -19.99 -29.27
C ILE A 6 -12.12 -18.48 -29.09
N PHE A 7 -11.36 -17.84 -29.98
CA PHE A 7 -11.19 -16.39 -29.94
C PHE A 7 -12.47 -15.62 -30.27
N GLU A 8 -13.36 -16.18 -31.10
CA GLU A 8 -14.68 -15.59 -31.37
C GLU A 8 -15.58 -15.66 -30.13
N LEU A 9 -15.63 -16.82 -29.44
CA LEU A 9 -16.35 -16.96 -28.16
C LEU A 9 -15.82 -15.96 -27.10
N ARG A 10 -14.50 -15.81 -27.02
CA ARG A 10 -13.85 -14.84 -26.13
C ARG A 10 -14.29 -13.40 -26.45
N LYS A 11 -14.29 -13.00 -27.73
CA LYS A 11 -14.75 -11.67 -28.17
C LYS A 11 -16.23 -11.42 -27.87
N GLN A 12 -17.05 -12.46 -27.88
CA GLN A 12 -18.47 -12.39 -27.53
C GLN A 12 -18.71 -12.37 -26.00
N GLY A 13 -17.67 -12.46 -25.17
CA GLY A 13 -17.78 -12.52 -23.71
C GLY A 13 -18.22 -13.87 -23.15
N ARG A 14 -18.33 -14.91 -24.01
CA ARG A 14 -18.73 -16.28 -23.65
C ARG A 14 -17.57 -17.05 -23.02
N THR A 15 -17.08 -16.51 -21.90
CA THR A 15 -15.82 -16.91 -21.26
C THR A 15 -15.82 -18.35 -20.79
N GLU A 16 -16.91 -18.82 -20.14
CA GLU A 16 -16.98 -20.19 -19.64
C GLU A 16 -17.03 -21.23 -20.77
N GLU A 17 -17.71 -20.90 -21.86
CA GLU A 17 -17.79 -21.76 -23.05
C GLU A 17 -16.45 -21.84 -23.76
N ALA A 18 -15.78 -20.69 -23.95
CA ALA A 18 -14.42 -20.64 -24.48
C ALA A 18 -13.46 -21.47 -23.61
N TYR A 19 -13.56 -21.35 -22.29
CA TYR A 19 -12.70 -22.08 -21.34
C TYR A 19 -12.94 -23.58 -21.39
N THR A 20 -14.20 -24.01 -21.43
CA THR A 20 -14.56 -25.43 -21.52
C THR A 20 -14.10 -26.03 -22.85
N ALA A 21 -14.17 -25.28 -23.94
CA ALA A 21 -13.78 -25.75 -25.26
C ALA A 21 -12.25 -25.84 -25.45
N ILE A 22 -11.47 -24.92 -24.88
CA ILE A 22 -10.00 -24.92 -25.04
C ILE A 22 -9.30 -26.02 -24.22
N LEU A 23 -9.88 -26.44 -23.09
CA LEU A 23 -9.31 -27.47 -22.21
C LEU A 23 -8.97 -28.80 -22.94
N PRO A 24 -9.92 -29.47 -23.61
CA PRO A 24 -9.62 -30.72 -24.34
C PRO A 24 -8.69 -30.50 -25.53
N MET A 25 -8.79 -29.34 -26.21
CA MET A 25 -7.91 -29.00 -27.34
C MET A 25 -6.45 -28.87 -26.89
N TYR A 26 -6.21 -28.18 -25.77
CA TYR A 26 -4.88 -28.02 -25.19
C TYR A 26 -4.32 -29.33 -24.64
N ALA A 27 -5.18 -30.19 -24.08
CA ALA A 27 -4.78 -31.52 -23.63
C ALA A 27 -4.31 -32.42 -24.80
N ALA A 28 -4.99 -32.34 -25.94
CA ALA A 28 -4.66 -33.11 -27.14
C ALA A 28 -3.45 -32.54 -27.91
N HIS A 29 -3.33 -31.20 -28.00
CA HIS A 29 -2.28 -30.56 -28.79
C HIS A 29 -1.75 -29.27 -28.14
N LYS A 30 -0.49 -29.32 -27.68
CA LYS A 30 0.22 -28.19 -27.05
C LYS A 30 0.99 -27.34 -28.07
N GLY A 31 0.30 -26.94 -29.14
CA GLY A 31 0.87 -26.08 -30.18
C GLY A 31 0.94 -24.60 -29.76
N HIS A 32 1.66 -23.80 -30.55
CA HIS A 32 1.82 -22.35 -30.34
C HIS A 32 0.47 -21.63 -30.16
N TYR A 33 -0.44 -21.76 -31.14
CA TYR A 33 -1.74 -21.08 -31.09
C TYR A 33 -2.66 -21.60 -29.98
N THR A 34 -2.65 -22.91 -29.71
CA THR A 34 -3.46 -23.51 -28.64
C THR A 34 -2.99 -23.04 -27.27
N THR A 35 -1.68 -22.90 -27.08
CA THR A 35 -1.08 -22.37 -25.83
C THR A 35 -1.48 -20.92 -25.60
N ILE A 36 -1.39 -20.07 -26.64
CA ILE A 36 -1.81 -18.67 -26.58
C ILE A 36 -3.31 -18.56 -26.25
N ALA A 37 -4.16 -19.35 -26.92
CA ALA A 37 -5.60 -19.36 -26.64
C ALA A 37 -5.90 -19.82 -25.21
N MET A 38 -5.26 -20.90 -24.75
CA MET A 38 -5.41 -21.39 -23.38
C MET A 38 -5.02 -20.34 -22.35
N PHE A 39 -3.94 -19.60 -22.58
CA PHE A 39 -3.50 -18.54 -21.69
C PHE A 39 -4.53 -17.41 -21.60
N TRP A 40 -4.94 -16.84 -22.73
CA TRP A 40 -5.84 -15.68 -22.74
C TRP A 40 -7.24 -16.01 -22.24
N VAL A 41 -7.77 -17.18 -22.59
CA VAL A 41 -9.07 -17.63 -22.07
C VAL A 41 -8.97 -17.95 -20.58
N GLY A 42 -7.84 -18.51 -20.12
CA GLY A 42 -7.59 -18.72 -18.69
C GLY A 42 -7.51 -17.41 -17.89
N VAL A 43 -6.90 -16.35 -18.45
CA VAL A 43 -6.88 -15.01 -17.83
C VAL A 43 -8.30 -14.45 -17.67
N ASP A 44 -9.12 -14.52 -18.71
CA ASP A 44 -10.51 -14.05 -18.66
C ASP A 44 -11.33 -14.87 -17.65
N MET A 45 -11.15 -16.19 -17.65
CA MET A 45 -11.83 -17.08 -16.73
C MET A 45 -11.46 -16.81 -15.27
N MET A 46 -10.17 -16.56 -14.99
CA MET A 46 -9.70 -16.14 -13.67
C MET A 46 -10.41 -14.86 -13.22
N GLN A 47 -10.48 -13.85 -14.09
CA GLN A 47 -11.16 -12.58 -13.79
C GLN A 47 -12.66 -12.78 -13.52
N LEU A 48 -13.33 -13.60 -14.34
CA LEU A 48 -14.73 -13.94 -14.13
C LEU A 48 -14.95 -14.63 -12.77
N ARG A 49 -14.08 -15.56 -12.37
CA ARG A 49 -14.16 -16.22 -11.07
C ARG A 49 -13.97 -15.25 -9.89
N TYR A 50 -13.11 -14.23 -10.02
CA TYR A 50 -13.03 -13.15 -9.03
C TYR A 50 -14.32 -12.34 -8.94
N GLN A 51 -14.92 -11.98 -10.07
CA GLN A 51 -16.19 -11.24 -10.10
C GLN A 51 -17.32 -12.03 -9.44
N GLN A 52 -17.34 -13.35 -9.66
CA GLN A 52 -18.29 -14.28 -9.04
C GLN A 52 -17.96 -14.64 -7.59
N ARG A 53 -16.93 -14.04 -6.97
CA ARG A 53 -16.44 -14.35 -5.61
C ARG A 53 -15.99 -15.82 -5.43
N ARG A 54 -15.68 -16.53 -6.51
CA ARG A 54 -15.12 -17.89 -6.50
C ARG A 54 -13.60 -17.82 -6.40
N LEU A 55 -13.10 -17.32 -5.27
CA LEU A 55 -11.69 -16.94 -5.09
C LEU A 55 -10.72 -18.12 -5.19
N GLU A 56 -11.10 -19.27 -4.63
CA GLU A 56 -10.28 -20.48 -4.65
C GLU A 56 -10.09 -21.02 -6.09
N GLU A 57 -11.17 -21.05 -6.88
CA GLU A 57 -11.10 -21.41 -8.29
C GLU A 57 -10.23 -20.42 -9.07
N ALA A 58 -10.42 -19.11 -8.83
CA ALA A 58 -9.62 -18.08 -9.49
C ALA A 58 -8.12 -18.24 -9.18
N TYR A 59 -7.77 -18.59 -7.94
CA TYR A 59 -6.40 -18.83 -7.54
C TYR A 59 -5.80 -20.11 -8.19
N LYS A 60 -6.57 -21.19 -8.29
CA LYS A 60 -6.15 -22.41 -9.02
C LYS A 60 -5.90 -22.16 -10.50
N ILE A 61 -6.73 -21.31 -11.13
CA ILE A 61 -6.52 -20.88 -12.52
C ILE A 61 -5.23 -20.06 -12.62
N PHE A 62 -5.01 -19.11 -11.71
CA PHE A 62 -3.77 -18.32 -11.66
C PHE A 62 -2.52 -19.20 -11.56
N GLN A 63 -2.51 -20.20 -10.66
CA GLN A 63 -1.39 -21.15 -10.54
C GLN A 63 -1.19 -21.95 -11.83
N SER A 64 -2.27 -22.29 -12.54
CA SER A 64 -2.19 -22.98 -13.82
C SER A 64 -1.63 -22.08 -14.92
N LEU A 65 -2.00 -20.79 -14.93
CA LEU A 65 -1.42 -19.78 -15.82
C LEU A 65 0.07 -19.56 -15.55
N MET A 66 0.50 -19.55 -14.28
CA MET A 66 1.92 -19.46 -13.93
C MET A 66 2.74 -20.62 -14.50
N ARG A 67 2.17 -21.83 -14.55
CA ARG A 67 2.82 -23.01 -15.16
C ARG A 67 2.78 -23.00 -16.69
N LEU A 68 1.74 -22.39 -17.26
CA LEU A 68 1.54 -22.30 -18.71
C LEU A 68 2.43 -21.21 -19.35
N TYR A 69 2.59 -20.08 -18.68
CA TYR A 69 3.26 -18.91 -19.26
C TYR A 69 4.68 -19.20 -19.79
N PRO A 70 5.55 -19.97 -19.11
CA PRO A 70 6.88 -20.29 -19.64
C PRO A 70 6.88 -21.06 -20.97
N THR A 71 5.78 -21.71 -21.34
CA THR A 71 5.65 -22.42 -22.63
C THR A 71 5.00 -21.57 -23.71
N MET A 72 4.56 -20.35 -23.38
CA MET A 72 3.94 -19.41 -24.31
C MET A 72 4.99 -18.45 -24.86
N GLU A 73 4.95 -18.21 -26.17
CA GLU A 73 5.76 -17.19 -26.81
C GLU A 73 5.12 -15.80 -26.59
N ASP A 74 5.82 -14.92 -25.86
CA ASP A 74 5.33 -13.60 -25.43
C ASP A 74 6.29 -12.48 -25.87
N LYS A 75 6.45 -12.31 -27.18
CA LYS A 75 7.40 -11.35 -27.77
C LYS A 75 7.12 -9.89 -27.40
N ASP A 76 5.86 -9.54 -27.17
CA ASP A 76 5.42 -8.17 -26.88
C ASP A 76 5.14 -7.93 -25.39
N LEU A 77 5.49 -8.90 -24.52
CA LEU A 77 5.30 -8.85 -23.07
C LEU A 77 3.85 -8.67 -22.61
N LYS A 78 2.86 -8.84 -23.47
CA LYS A 78 1.44 -8.70 -23.07
C LYS A 78 1.02 -9.77 -22.07
N GLY A 79 1.52 -10.99 -22.22
CA GLY A 79 1.30 -12.08 -21.28
C GLY A 79 1.92 -11.78 -19.92
N GLN A 80 3.15 -11.26 -19.91
CA GLN A 80 3.85 -10.79 -18.71
C GLN A 80 3.02 -9.75 -17.96
N SER A 81 2.55 -8.71 -18.64
CA SER A 81 1.72 -7.65 -18.04
C SER A 81 0.36 -8.19 -17.57
N ALA A 82 -0.22 -9.15 -18.29
CA ALA A 82 -1.45 -9.81 -17.85
C ALA A 82 -1.24 -10.58 -16.53
N MET A 83 -0.13 -11.31 -16.39
CA MET A 83 0.22 -12.01 -15.15
C MET A 83 0.51 -11.06 -13.99
N MET A 84 1.13 -9.91 -14.25
CA MET A 84 1.33 -8.87 -13.23
C MET A 84 -0.02 -8.31 -12.74
N ARG A 85 -0.95 -8.01 -13.64
CA ARG A 85 -2.31 -7.58 -13.27
C ARG A 85 -3.07 -8.65 -12.50
N ALA A 86 -2.92 -9.91 -12.90
CA ALA A 86 -3.49 -11.06 -12.23
C ALA A 86 -2.94 -11.21 -10.80
N ALA A 87 -1.63 -11.05 -10.60
CA ALA A 87 -0.99 -11.10 -9.28
C ALA A 87 -1.50 -10.00 -8.33
N ILE A 88 -1.82 -8.80 -8.84
CA ILE A 88 -2.43 -7.73 -8.02
C ILE A 88 -3.79 -8.20 -7.46
N LEU A 89 -4.61 -8.86 -8.29
CA LEU A 89 -5.91 -9.38 -7.86
C LEU A 89 -5.76 -10.49 -6.82
N VAL A 90 -4.81 -11.41 -7.05
CA VAL A 90 -4.52 -12.53 -6.13
C VAL A 90 -4.06 -11.99 -4.79
N PHE A 91 -3.14 -11.04 -4.76
CA PHE A 91 -2.64 -10.45 -3.52
C PHE A 91 -3.74 -9.86 -2.64
N ASP A 92 -4.79 -9.29 -3.25
CA ASP A 92 -5.89 -8.68 -2.50
C ASP A 92 -6.88 -9.70 -1.91
N HIS A 93 -6.81 -10.97 -2.33
CA HIS A 93 -7.81 -11.98 -1.98
C HIS A 93 -7.23 -13.29 -1.42
N HIS A 94 -5.93 -13.55 -1.61
CA HIS A 94 -5.28 -14.78 -1.16
C HIS A 94 -4.26 -14.48 -0.05
N PRO A 95 -4.52 -14.90 1.20
CA PRO A 95 -3.77 -14.44 2.37
C PRO A 95 -2.30 -14.87 2.39
N SER A 96 -1.95 -15.99 1.76
CA SER A 96 -0.57 -16.49 1.71
C SER A 96 0.22 -16.02 0.48
N PHE A 97 -0.39 -15.23 -0.41
CA PHE A 97 0.30 -14.79 -1.62
C PHE A 97 1.26 -13.63 -1.31
N SER A 98 2.54 -13.81 -1.65
CA SER A 98 3.57 -12.79 -1.50
C SER A 98 3.87 -12.12 -2.83
N MET A 99 3.64 -10.80 -2.92
CA MET A 99 3.99 -10.00 -4.09
C MET A 99 5.51 -9.91 -4.24
N ILE A 100 6.25 -9.75 -3.13
CA ILE A 100 7.72 -9.75 -3.15
C ILE A 100 8.25 -11.04 -3.78
N SER A 101 7.78 -12.20 -3.31
CA SER A 101 8.23 -13.50 -3.82
C SER A 101 7.89 -13.68 -5.30
N PHE A 102 6.66 -13.30 -5.69
CA PHE A 102 6.22 -13.32 -7.07
C PHE A 102 7.12 -12.46 -7.96
N ILE A 103 7.31 -11.18 -7.64
CA ILE A 103 8.10 -10.25 -8.47
C ILE A 103 9.58 -10.62 -8.52
N THR A 104 10.12 -11.19 -7.45
CA THR A 104 11.51 -11.68 -7.45
C THR A 104 11.71 -12.76 -8.52
N GLN A 105 10.71 -13.62 -8.74
CA GLN A 105 10.74 -14.64 -9.78
C GLN A 105 10.32 -14.11 -11.16
N TRP A 106 9.31 -13.24 -11.19
CA TRP A 106 8.66 -12.80 -12.43
C TRP A 106 9.41 -11.66 -13.13
N GLY A 107 10.17 -10.86 -12.38
CA GLY A 107 11.00 -9.77 -12.88
C GLY A 107 10.21 -8.48 -13.14
N ILE A 108 10.42 -7.45 -12.31
CA ILE A 108 9.79 -6.14 -12.46
C ILE A 108 10.23 -5.40 -13.74
N THR A 109 11.44 -5.67 -14.22
CA THR A 109 12.04 -5.04 -15.41
C THR A 109 11.44 -5.53 -16.72
N ARG A 110 10.55 -6.53 -16.67
CA ARG A 110 9.86 -7.10 -17.83
C ARG A 110 8.48 -6.45 -18.05
N LEU A 111 8.22 -5.31 -17.44
CA LEU A 111 7.06 -4.48 -17.73
C LEU A 111 7.38 -3.55 -18.90
N ALA A 112 6.44 -3.40 -19.84
CA ALA A 112 6.56 -2.41 -20.91
C ALA A 112 6.46 -0.98 -20.34
N ASP A 113 6.95 0.02 -21.06
CA ASP A 113 6.87 1.42 -20.63
C ASP A 113 5.42 1.86 -20.37
N GLU A 114 4.48 1.33 -21.15
CA GLU A 114 3.04 1.52 -21.00
C GLU A 114 2.53 1.10 -19.60
N ASP A 115 3.09 0.05 -19.01
CA ASP A 115 2.72 -0.42 -17.67
C ASP A 115 3.20 0.51 -16.54
N TRP A 116 4.06 1.48 -16.86
CA TRP A 116 4.50 2.53 -15.95
C TRP A 116 3.74 3.84 -16.14
N THR A 117 2.92 3.95 -17.20
CA THR A 117 2.12 5.15 -17.47
C THR A 117 0.87 5.23 -16.58
N THR A 118 0.57 6.42 -16.08
CA THR A 118 -0.63 6.66 -15.27
C THR A 118 -1.86 6.61 -16.18
N GLY A 119 -2.83 5.78 -15.83
CA GLY A 119 -4.08 5.67 -16.58
C GLY A 119 -5.12 6.68 -16.11
N GLN A 120 -6.28 6.69 -16.77
CA GLN A 120 -7.48 7.39 -16.31
C GLN A 120 -8.65 6.41 -16.20
N SER A 121 -9.42 6.51 -15.13
CA SER A 121 -10.69 5.79 -14.96
C SER A 121 -11.71 6.76 -14.40
N ASN A 122 -12.85 6.90 -15.08
CA ASN A 122 -13.92 7.83 -14.70
C ASN A 122 -13.43 9.27 -14.43
N GLY A 123 -12.47 9.76 -15.23
CA GLY A 123 -11.88 11.09 -15.08
C GLY A 123 -10.87 11.23 -13.92
N HIS A 124 -10.61 10.16 -13.16
CA HIS A 124 -9.62 10.14 -12.09
C HIS A 124 -8.33 9.43 -12.53
N PRO A 125 -7.15 9.94 -12.13
CA PRO A 125 -5.89 9.29 -12.41
C PRO A 125 -5.80 7.96 -11.64
N VAL A 126 -5.42 6.89 -12.33
CA VAL A 126 -5.20 5.56 -11.75
C VAL A 126 -3.72 5.25 -11.79
N PRO A 127 -3.12 4.80 -10.66
CA PRO A 127 -1.72 4.39 -10.65
C PRO A 127 -1.45 3.30 -11.69
N SER A 128 -0.30 3.39 -12.35
CA SER A 128 0.16 2.42 -13.35
C SER A 128 0.27 1.01 -12.77
N THR A 129 0.28 -0.02 -13.63
CA THR A 129 0.46 -1.43 -13.19
C THR A 129 1.72 -1.57 -12.34
N GLY A 130 2.84 -1.03 -12.82
CA GLY A 130 4.12 -1.04 -12.10
C GLY A 130 4.01 -0.37 -10.73
N MET A 131 3.38 0.79 -10.64
CA MET A 131 3.19 1.48 -9.36
C MET A 131 2.25 0.74 -8.40
N ARG A 132 1.22 0.05 -8.90
CA ARG A 132 0.35 -0.81 -8.08
C ARG A 132 1.12 -1.99 -7.50
N ILE A 133 1.97 -2.65 -8.30
CA ILE A 133 2.85 -3.73 -7.85
C ILE A 133 3.78 -3.25 -6.74
N VAL A 134 4.48 -2.13 -6.95
CA VAL A 134 5.38 -1.53 -5.96
C VAL A 134 4.62 -1.23 -4.67
N GLY A 135 3.41 -0.69 -4.77
CA GLY A 135 2.56 -0.44 -3.60
C GLY A 135 2.21 -1.72 -2.82
N LYS A 136 1.94 -2.84 -3.49
CA LYS A 136 1.69 -4.13 -2.82
C LYS A 136 2.95 -4.69 -2.16
N VAL A 137 4.10 -4.60 -2.83
CA VAL A 137 5.41 -4.95 -2.26
C VAL A 137 5.65 -4.16 -0.96
N PHE A 138 5.44 -2.85 -0.97
CA PHE A 138 5.67 -2.04 0.23
C PHE A 138 4.62 -2.26 1.32
N LYS A 139 3.42 -2.73 0.99
CA LYS A 139 2.48 -3.22 2.01
C LYS A 139 3.05 -4.41 2.79
N GLU A 140 3.76 -5.34 2.12
CA GLU A 140 4.47 -6.44 2.81
C GLU A 140 5.67 -5.93 3.61
N VAL A 141 6.46 -4.99 3.06
CA VAL A 141 7.60 -4.37 3.77
C VAL A 141 7.14 -3.69 5.06
N GLU A 142 6.01 -2.97 5.01
CA GLU A 142 5.46 -2.28 6.18
C GLU A 142 4.88 -3.26 7.20
N ALA A 143 4.32 -4.38 6.77
CA ALA A 143 3.81 -5.44 7.65
C ALA A 143 4.93 -6.22 8.34
N THR A 144 6.09 -6.38 7.69
CA THR A 144 7.24 -7.12 8.24
C THR A 144 8.55 -6.36 7.94
N PRO A 145 8.83 -5.28 8.69
CA PRO A 145 9.91 -4.34 8.40
C PRO A 145 11.28 -4.88 8.82
N THR A 146 11.77 -5.91 8.15
CA THR A 146 13.08 -6.54 8.39
C THR A 146 14.08 -6.19 7.30
N VAL A 147 15.38 -6.30 7.63
CA VAL A 147 16.48 -6.05 6.69
C VAL A 147 16.36 -6.92 5.44
N ASP A 148 16.08 -8.23 5.61
CA ASP A 148 15.92 -9.16 4.49
C ASP A 148 14.79 -8.75 3.53
N VAL A 149 13.61 -8.41 4.07
CA VAL A 149 12.46 -7.98 3.27
C VAL A 149 12.77 -6.68 2.52
N ALA A 150 13.43 -5.72 3.17
CA ALA A 150 13.83 -4.48 2.54
C ALA A 150 14.88 -4.68 1.43
N LEU A 151 15.83 -5.60 1.61
CA LEU A 151 16.82 -5.95 0.58
C LEU A 151 16.15 -6.56 -0.66
N LYS A 152 15.12 -7.40 -0.48
CA LYS A 152 14.32 -7.94 -1.60
C LYS A 152 13.49 -6.87 -2.31
N ALA A 153 12.96 -5.90 -1.56
CA ALA A 153 12.16 -4.81 -2.12
C ALA A 153 12.99 -3.73 -2.82
N ALA A 154 14.26 -3.55 -2.45
CA ALA A 154 15.09 -2.45 -2.94
C ALA A 154 15.31 -2.45 -4.47
N PRO A 155 15.61 -3.59 -5.15
CA PRO A 155 15.68 -3.64 -6.61
C PRO A 155 14.35 -3.29 -7.29
N ILE A 156 13.23 -3.68 -6.69
CA ILE A 156 11.88 -3.39 -7.20
C ILE A 156 11.61 -1.89 -7.15
N LEU A 157 11.95 -1.25 -6.03
CA LEU A 157 11.86 0.20 -5.88
C LEU A 157 12.82 0.94 -6.82
N ALA A 158 14.03 0.42 -7.00
CA ALA A 158 15.03 1.04 -7.88
C ALA A 158 14.52 1.12 -9.32
N GLU A 159 13.81 0.09 -9.79
CA GLU A 159 13.16 0.13 -11.11
C GLU A 159 12.07 1.20 -11.15
N ALA A 160 11.17 1.24 -10.17
CA ALA A 160 10.11 2.24 -10.10
C ALA A 160 10.63 3.69 -10.07
N LEU A 161 11.79 3.92 -9.44
CA LEU A 161 12.45 5.22 -9.37
C LEU A 161 13.02 5.68 -10.71
N LYS A 162 13.33 4.79 -11.65
CA LYS A 162 13.75 5.19 -13.02
C LYS A 162 12.60 5.85 -13.76
N HIS A 163 11.40 5.30 -13.63
CA HIS A 163 10.19 5.76 -14.31
C HIS A 163 9.53 6.96 -13.62
N SER A 164 9.67 7.07 -12.30
CA SER A 164 8.98 8.09 -11.51
C SER A 164 9.81 8.49 -10.28
N PRO A 165 10.96 9.16 -10.48
CA PRO A 165 11.91 9.46 -9.41
C PRO A 165 11.32 10.38 -8.35
N TYR A 166 10.51 11.37 -8.73
CA TYR A 166 9.94 12.35 -7.79
C TYR A 166 8.53 12.00 -7.29
N ASN A 167 8.02 10.81 -7.63
CA ASN A 167 6.72 10.38 -7.11
C ASN A 167 6.77 10.27 -5.58
N MET A 168 5.78 10.88 -4.92
CA MET A 168 5.69 10.95 -3.45
C MET A 168 5.77 9.56 -2.79
N ASN A 169 5.07 8.56 -3.34
CA ASN A 169 5.07 7.21 -2.79
C ASN A 169 6.44 6.55 -2.97
N ASN A 170 7.08 6.68 -4.13
CA ASN A 170 8.43 6.15 -4.34
C ASN A 170 9.45 6.76 -3.38
N GLN A 171 9.36 8.06 -3.13
CA GLN A 171 10.20 8.72 -2.14
C GLN A 171 9.90 8.25 -0.72
N ARG A 172 8.62 8.10 -0.34
CA ARG A 172 8.24 7.49 0.95
C ARG A 172 8.81 6.07 1.09
N TYR A 173 8.64 5.24 0.08
CA TYR A 173 9.16 3.87 0.06
C TYR A 173 10.68 3.83 0.21
N LYS A 174 11.40 4.77 -0.44
CA LYS A 174 12.84 4.95 -0.25
C LYS A 174 13.20 5.29 1.19
N ALA A 175 12.44 6.18 1.84
CA ALA A 175 12.63 6.52 3.25
C ALA A 175 12.36 5.31 4.17
N ILE A 176 11.33 4.50 3.88
CA ILE A 176 11.03 3.26 4.61
C ILE A 176 12.21 2.28 4.53
N VAL A 177 12.77 2.07 3.34
CA VAL A 177 13.97 1.22 3.17
C VAL A 177 15.12 1.77 4.01
N TYR A 178 15.42 3.07 3.92
CA TYR A 178 16.50 3.66 4.71
C TYR A 178 16.31 3.50 6.22
N ARG A 179 15.08 3.70 6.71
CA ARG A 179 14.74 3.46 8.13
C ARG A 179 15.06 2.01 8.52
N ILE A 180 14.59 1.03 7.75
CA ILE A 180 14.81 -0.40 8.04
C ILE A 180 16.31 -0.75 7.99
N MET A 181 17.07 -0.12 7.10
CA MET A 181 18.52 -0.28 6.98
C MET A 181 19.31 0.48 8.07
N GLY A 182 18.66 1.10 9.06
CA GLY A 182 19.32 1.89 10.11
C GLY A 182 19.87 3.25 9.64
N LYS A 183 19.59 3.66 8.40
CA LYS A 183 20.01 4.95 7.82
C LYS A 183 19.00 6.05 8.15
N LYS A 184 18.80 6.28 9.46
CA LYS A 184 17.78 7.17 10.04
C LYS A 184 17.83 8.59 9.44
N ASP A 185 19.02 9.19 9.36
CA ASP A 185 19.19 10.56 8.85
C ASP A 185 18.72 10.73 7.40
N LYS A 186 19.02 9.74 6.54
CA LYS A 186 18.58 9.76 5.14
C LYS A 186 17.07 9.63 5.01
N ALA A 187 16.43 8.87 5.89
CA ALA A 187 14.98 8.77 5.93
C ALA A 187 14.37 10.12 6.37
N ILE A 188 14.92 10.75 7.40
CA ILE A 188 14.49 12.07 7.89
C ILE A 188 14.59 13.13 6.78
N GLU A 189 15.71 13.22 6.08
CA GLU A 189 15.91 14.18 4.98
C GLU A 189 14.86 14.02 3.86
N ILE A 190 14.50 12.78 3.52
CA ILE A 190 13.44 12.52 2.54
C ILE A 190 12.09 12.98 3.09
N TYR A 191 11.74 12.62 4.32
CA TYR A 191 10.45 13.00 4.90
C TYR A 191 10.30 14.52 5.05
N LEU A 192 11.35 15.25 5.45
CA LEU A 192 11.34 16.72 5.51
C LEU A 192 11.00 17.34 4.15
N ARG A 193 11.63 16.86 3.07
CA ARG A 193 11.29 17.28 1.70
C ARG A 193 9.89 16.88 1.26
N LEU A 194 9.37 15.77 1.76
CA LEU A 194 8.00 15.35 1.45
C LEU A 194 6.98 16.27 2.15
N ILE A 195 7.13 16.50 3.45
CA ILE A 195 6.16 17.30 4.21
C ILE A 195 6.17 18.79 3.84
N SER A 196 7.23 19.28 3.18
CA SER A 196 7.26 20.65 2.64
C SER A 196 6.35 20.83 1.42
N LYS A 197 6.02 19.75 0.71
CA LYS A 197 5.18 19.75 -0.52
C LYS A 197 3.84 19.04 -0.34
N HIS A 198 3.73 18.18 0.66
CA HIS A 198 2.65 17.23 0.83
C HIS A 198 2.03 17.34 2.23
N ARG A 199 0.71 17.19 2.32
CA ARG A 199 -0.07 17.40 3.57
C ARG A 199 -0.66 16.11 4.12
N GLN A 200 -0.24 14.97 3.60
CA GLN A 200 -0.75 13.66 3.99
C GLN A 200 -0.36 13.35 5.43
N SER A 201 -1.36 13.09 6.28
CA SER A 201 -1.20 12.86 7.72
C SER A 201 -0.12 11.83 8.07
N TYR A 202 -0.06 10.71 7.34
CA TYR A 202 0.89 9.64 7.60
C TYR A 202 2.35 10.07 7.43
N LEU A 203 2.67 11.06 6.59
CA LEU A 203 4.04 11.53 6.39
C LEU A 203 4.58 12.20 7.67
N PHE A 204 3.76 13.03 8.31
CA PHE A 204 4.10 13.68 9.57
C PHE A 204 4.24 12.67 10.71
N HIS A 205 3.32 11.70 10.78
CA HIS A 205 3.37 10.64 11.79
C HIS A 205 4.58 9.71 11.59
N GLU A 206 4.92 9.34 10.36
CA GLU A 206 6.11 8.52 10.10
C GLU A 206 7.39 9.26 10.48
N LEU A 207 7.49 10.55 10.16
CA LEU A 207 8.62 11.38 10.57
C LEU A 207 8.70 11.53 12.08
N SER A 208 7.58 11.68 12.80
CA SER A 208 7.62 11.82 14.26
C SER A 208 8.21 10.59 14.95
N ASN A 209 7.96 9.40 14.41
CA ASN A 209 8.56 8.15 14.88
C ASN A 209 10.06 8.04 14.59
N LEU A 210 10.61 8.90 13.72
CA LEU A 210 12.03 8.96 13.40
C LEU A 210 12.79 10.02 14.17
N LEU A 211 12.15 10.95 14.87
CA LEU A 211 12.89 11.99 15.58
C LEU A 211 13.16 11.57 17.02
N ASP A 212 14.09 12.25 17.68
CA ASP A 212 14.34 12.07 19.11
C ASP A 212 13.76 13.24 19.92
N ASP A 213 13.90 14.47 19.39
CA ASP A 213 13.37 15.70 19.98
C ASP A 213 11.84 15.66 20.18
N GLU A 214 11.42 15.79 21.43
CA GLU A 214 10.01 15.71 21.83
C GLU A 214 9.17 16.88 21.29
N GLN A 215 9.73 18.09 21.17
CA GLN A 215 8.98 19.25 20.69
C GLN A 215 8.63 19.09 19.21
N GLN A 216 9.57 18.62 18.41
CA GLN A 216 9.36 18.27 17.00
C GLN A 216 8.37 17.12 16.85
N LYS A 217 8.44 16.08 17.71
CA LYS A 217 7.45 15.00 17.72
C LYS A 217 6.04 15.50 17.99
N ILE A 218 5.87 16.32 19.02
CA ILE A 218 4.59 16.93 19.38
C ILE A 218 4.05 17.72 18.18
N ALA A 219 4.89 18.57 17.58
CA ALA A 219 4.46 19.39 16.45
C ALA A 219 3.99 18.55 15.26
N LEU A 220 4.78 17.53 14.88
CA LEU A 220 4.43 16.62 13.79
C LEU A 220 3.14 15.84 14.09
N LEU A 221 2.95 15.34 15.32
CA LEU A 221 1.72 14.64 15.70
C LEU A 221 0.49 15.57 15.65
N CYS A 222 0.60 16.80 16.15
CA CYS A 222 -0.45 17.82 16.02
C CYS A 222 -0.83 18.06 14.55
N LYS A 223 0.18 18.16 13.67
CA LYS A 223 -0.05 18.32 12.23
C LYS A 223 -0.66 17.08 11.58
N ALA A 224 -0.22 15.90 11.99
CA ALA A 224 -0.75 14.63 11.50
C ALA A 224 -2.23 14.46 11.87
N ILE A 225 -2.59 14.76 13.12
CA ILE A 225 -3.98 14.71 13.64
C ILE A 225 -4.86 15.71 12.90
N SER A 226 -4.43 16.97 12.80
CA SER A 226 -5.21 18.01 12.11
C SER A 226 -5.37 17.79 10.61
N SER A 227 -4.45 17.06 9.97
CA SER A 227 -4.49 16.77 8.53
C SER A 227 -5.26 15.49 8.18
N GLN A 228 -5.53 14.61 9.16
CA GLN A 228 -6.34 13.41 8.95
C GLN A 228 -7.82 13.78 9.05
N ARG A 229 -8.67 13.44 8.09
CA ARG A 229 -10.11 13.78 8.13
C ARG A 229 -10.93 12.83 9.00
N GLU A 230 -10.63 11.54 8.97
CA GLU A 230 -11.43 10.53 9.64
C GLU A 230 -10.89 10.22 11.05
N GLU A 231 -11.73 10.39 12.07
CA GLU A 231 -11.33 10.25 13.48
C GLU A 231 -10.81 8.85 13.82
N LYS A 232 -11.35 7.80 13.19
CA LYS A 232 -10.90 6.41 13.39
C LYS A 232 -9.41 6.21 13.07
N PHE A 233 -8.83 7.04 12.19
CA PHE A 233 -7.41 6.97 11.83
C PHE A 233 -6.53 7.89 12.69
N ARG A 234 -7.10 8.72 13.58
CA ARG A 234 -6.34 9.62 14.48
C ARG A 234 -5.89 8.95 15.77
N GLN A 235 -6.54 7.85 16.16
CA GLN A 235 -6.40 7.20 17.48
C GLN A 235 -4.95 6.98 17.93
N ARG A 236 -4.11 6.35 17.09
CA ARG A 236 -2.71 6.08 17.43
C ARG A 236 -1.90 7.37 17.65
N MET A 237 -2.11 8.36 16.79
CA MET A 237 -1.42 9.65 16.88
C MET A 237 -1.83 10.40 18.14
N ARG A 238 -3.12 10.43 18.46
CA ARG A 238 -3.64 11.04 19.69
C ARG A 238 -3.09 10.38 20.95
N TYR A 239 -3.09 9.04 21.00
CA TYR A 239 -2.54 8.33 22.14
C TYR A 239 -1.05 8.61 22.34
N THR A 240 -0.28 8.62 21.24
CA THR A 240 1.15 8.96 21.28
C THR A 240 1.37 10.39 21.76
N LEU A 241 0.56 11.35 21.25
CA LEU A 241 0.62 12.74 21.67
C LEU A 241 0.24 12.91 23.15
N ALA A 242 -0.78 12.21 23.63
CA ALA A 242 -1.18 12.21 25.03
C ALA A 242 -0.02 11.76 25.95
N GLY A 243 0.70 10.70 25.55
CA GLY A 243 1.88 10.23 26.28
C GLY A 243 2.99 11.29 26.38
N LEU A 244 3.29 11.98 25.27
CA LEU A 244 4.29 13.05 25.25
C LEU A 244 3.86 14.28 26.06
N LEU A 245 2.56 14.57 26.08
CA LEU A 245 2.01 15.70 26.83
C LEU A 245 1.84 15.40 28.32
N PHE A 246 1.78 14.13 28.74
CA PHE A 246 1.52 13.76 30.13
C PHE A 246 2.47 14.43 31.14
N SER A 247 3.75 14.57 30.78
CA SER A 247 4.77 15.22 31.61
C SER A 247 4.82 16.74 31.49
N ARG A 248 4.21 17.31 30.44
CA ARG A 248 4.32 18.74 30.06
C ARG A 248 3.04 19.52 30.31
N ASP A 249 1.91 18.93 29.96
CA ASP A 249 0.58 19.49 30.07
C ASP A 249 -0.46 18.36 30.19
N LYS A 250 -0.83 18.06 31.43
CA LYS A 250 -1.79 17.00 31.75
C LYS A 250 -3.19 17.29 31.19
N ALA A 251 -3.60 18.56 31.09
CA ALA A 251 -4.93 18.93 30.60
C ALA A 251 -5.06 18.63 29.10
N ARG A 252 -4.02 18.91 28.32
CA ARG A 252 -3.96 18.55 26.90
C ARG A 252 -3.77 17.05 26.69
N ALA A 253 -2.94 16.40 27.53
CA ALA A 253 -2.80 14.95 27.52
C ALA A 253 -4.15 14.25 27.71
N LYS A 254 -4.96 14.73 28.66
CA LYS A 254 -6.30 14.23 28.91
C LYS A 254 -7.23 14.44 27.71
N TYR A 255 -7.25 15.63 27.12
CA TYR A 255 -8.05 15.91 25.92
C TYR A 255 -7.77 14.89 24.80
N GLU A 256 -6.49 14.65 24.49
CA GLU A 256 -6.07 13.71 23.45
C GLU A 256 -6.47 12.27 23.75
N LEU A 257 -6.27 11.85 25.01
CA LEU A 257 -6.63 10.51 25.45
C LEU A 257 -8.13 10.28 25.42
N ASP A 258 -8.94 11.23 25.89
CA ASP A 258 -10.40 11.14 25.91
C ASP A 258 -10.97 11.04 24.48
N LYS A 259 -10.46 11.86 23.54
CA LYS A 259 -10.82 11.77 22.12
C LYS A 259 -10.41 10.41 21.53
N CYS A 260 -9.21 9.91 21.88
CA CYS A 260 -8.74 8.61 21.43
C CYS A 260 -9.64 7.47 21.92
N ILE A 261 -9.93 7.41 23.22
CA ILE A 261 -10.77 6.38 23.84
C ILE A 261 -12.18 6.41 23.26
N THR A 262 -12.77 7.61 23.10
CA THR A 262 -14.10 7.79 22.51
C THR A 262 -14.14 7.23 21.09
N ALA A 263 -13.17 7.60 20.25
CA ALA A 263 -13.08 7.13 18.88
C ALA A 263 -12.86 5.62 18.79
N ARG A 264 -12.11 5.02 19.72
CA ARG A 264 -11.90 3.57 19.79
C ARG A 264 -13.17 2.82 20.17
N LYS A 265 -13.89 3.30 21.19
CA LYS A 265 -15.19 2.73 21.60
C LYS A 265 -16.20 2.76 20.45
N GLN A 266 -16.32 3.89 19.76
CA GLN A 266 -17.20 4.03 18.60
C GLN A 266 -16.84 3.08 17.45
N ALA A 267 -15.55 2.79 17.26
CA ALA A 267 -15.07 1.86 16.25
C ALA A 267 -15.08 0.38 16.69
N GLY A 268 -15.54 0.07 17.92
CA GLY A 268 -15.55 -1.30 18.46
C GLY A 268 -14.16 -1.85 18.81
N TYR A 269 -13.14 -0.99 18.96
CA TYR A 269 -11.79 -1.43 19.33
C TYR A 269 -11.62 -1.51 20.84
N ALA A 270 -10.86 -2.51 21.30
CA ALA A 270 -10.48 -2.66 22.69
C ALA A 270 -9.64 -1.45 23.19
N ILE A 271 -9.85 -1.06 24.45
CA ILE A 271 -9.02 -0.08 25.15
C ILE A 271 -7.93 -0.85 25.86
N THR A 272 -6.67 -0.54 25.57
CA THR A 272 -5.53 -1.29 26.13
C THR A 272 -5.30 -0.94 27.59
N TRP A 273 -4.59 -1.80 28.32
CA TRP A 273 -4.22 -1.56 29.72
C TRP A 273 -3.44 -0.25 29.88
N GLU A 274 -2.51 0.05 28.97
CA GLU A 274 -1.70 1.27 29.01
C GLU A 274 -2.57 2.53 28.84
N MET A 275 -3.61 2.46 28.00
CA MET A 275 -4.59 3.54 27.85
C MET A 275 -5.42 3.71 29.13
N GLN A 276 -5.85 2.62 29.76
CA GLN A 276 -6.60 2.65 31.01
C GLN A 276 -5.76 3.23 32.16
N ASN A 277 -4.51 2.82 32.27
CA ASN A 277 -3.59 3.31 33.28
C ASN A 277 -3.31 4.82 33.13
N LEU A 278 -3.11 5.28 31.89
CA LEU A 278 -2.95 6.71 31.62
C LEU A 278 -4.25 7.49 31.92
N ALA A 279 -5.42 6.91 31.61
CA ALA A 279 -6.70 7.53 31.91
C ALA A 279 -6.94 7.64 33.42
N ALA A 280 -6.60 6.61 34.20
CA ALA A 280 -6.67 6.63 35.66
C ALA A 280 -5.74 7.71 36.25
N SER A 281 -4.54 7.85 35.69
CA SER A 281 -3.57 8.90 36.09
C SER A 281 -4.05 10.33 35.76
N LEU A 282 -5.06 10.47 34.90
CA LEU A 282 -5.66 11.72 34.45
C LEU A 282 -7.13 11.87 34.88
N ALA A 283 -7.58 11.07 35.86
CA ALA A 283 -8.99 11.03 36.29
C ALA A 283 -9.47 12.41 36.79
N GLU A 284 -8.70 13.03 37.68
CA GLU A 284 -9.02 14.32 38.32
C GLU A 284 -8.59 15.54 37.49
N VAL A 285 -7.98 15.34 36.32
CA VAL A 285 -7.56 16.43 35.46
C VAL A 285 -8.76 16.92 34.65
N ILE A 286 -8.93 18.24 34.50
CA ILE A 286 -9.92 18.80 33.59
C ILE A 286 -9.27 18.99 32.22
N PRO A 287 -9.83 18.44 31.13
CA PRO A 287 -9.22 18.59 29.81
C PRO A 287 -9.38 20.02 29.30
N VAL A 288 -8.44 20.47 28.47
CA VAL A 288 -8.60 21.74 27.76
C VAL A 288 -9.80 21.71 26.82
N THR A 289 -10.29 22.89 26.43
CA THR A 289 -11.38 22.97 25.44
C THR A 289 -10.89 22.60 24.04
N GLU A 290 -11.82 22.24 23.15
CA GLU A 290 -11.48 21.97 21.74
C GLU A 290 -10.92 23.20 21.02
N VAL A 291 -11.33 24.41 21.43
CA VAL A 291 -10.80 25.67 20.87
C VAL A 291 -9.34 25.85 21.27
N ASP A 292 -9.03 25.61 22.55
CA ASP A 292 -7.66 25.72 23.08
C ASP A 292 -6.73 24.68 22.45
N GLU A 293 -7.21 23.45 22.25
CA GLU A 293 -6.40 22.41 21.61
C GLU A 293 -6.14 22.71 20.13
N LYS A 294 -7.15 23.19 19.40
CA LYS A 294 -6.97 23.64 18.01
C LYS A 294 -6.00 24.83 17.91
N SER A 295 -6.03 25.74 18.89
CA SER A 295 -5.07 26.84 18.98
C SER A 295 -3.66 26.30 19.21
N PHE A 296 -3.49 25.35 20.13
CA PHE A 296 -2.22 24.67 20.38
C PHE A 296 -1.66 24.01 19.12
N TYR A 297 -2.48 23.26 18.36
CA TYR A 297 -2.03 22.66 17.10
C TYR A 297 -1.51 23.70 16.10
N ARG A 298 -2.16 24.87 16.01
CA ARG A 298 -1.73 25.96 15.12
C ARG A 298 -0.40 26.56 15.56
N GLN A 299 -0.20 26.73 16.87
CA GLN A 299 1.07 27.22 17.42
C GLN A 299 2.23 26.27 17.07
N GLN A 300 1.98 24.96 17.10
CA GLN A 300 2.98 23.96 16.73
C GLN A 300 3.39 23.99 15.25
N GLU A 301 2.62 24.64 14.36
CA GLU A 301 3.03 24.76 12.96
C GLU A 301 4.31 25.59 12.78
N ALA A 302 4.63 26.49 13.72
CA ALA A 302 5.87 27.26 13.67
C ALA A 302 7.10 26.34 13.72
N VAL A 303 7.08 25.34 14.61
CA VAL A 303 8.15 24.34 14.75
C VAL A 303 8.36 23.58 13.44
N ILE A 304 7.27 23.16 12.78
CA ILE A 304 7.36 22.44 11.50
C ILE A 304 7.96 23.34 10.41
N ARG A 305 7.59 24.62 10.36
CA ARG A 305 8.15 25.57 9.39
C ARG A 305 9.65 25.78 9.59
N GLU A 306 10.13 25.75 10.83
CA GLU A 306 11.57 25.82 11.12
C GLU A 306 12.28 24.55 10.65
N MET A 307 11.71 23.38 10.91
CA MET A 307 12.26 22.11 10.46
C MET A 307 12.40 22.02 8.94
N THR A 308 11.41 22.50 8.18
CA THR A 308 11.42 22.42 6.71
C THR A 308 12.20 23.53 6.02
N LYS A 309 12.60 24.59 6.74
CA LYS A 309 13.51 25.62 6.19
C LYS A 309 14.95 25.14 6.09
N LEU A 310 15.32 24.14 6.89
CA LEU A 310 16.68 23.60 6.99
C LEU A 310 16.93 22.40 6.05
N SER A 311 15.91 21.98 5.28
CA SER A 311 15.90 20.79 4.41
C SER A 311 15.81 21.11 2.94
#